data_AF-A0A8J5R9X0-F1
#
_entry.id   AF-A0A8J5R9X0-F1
#
_cell.length_a   1.000
_cell.length_b   1.000
_cell.length_c   1.000
_cell.angle_alpha   90.00
_cell.angle_beta   90.00
_cell.angle_gamma   90.00
#
_symmetry.space_group_name_H-M   'P 1'
#
loop_
_entity.id
_entity.type
_entity.pdbx_description
1 polymer ?
#
loop_
_entity_poly.entity_id
_entity_poly.type
_entity_poly.pdbx_seq_one_letter_code
_entity_poly.pdbx_strand_id
1 'polypeptide(L)'
;MDNLTYIVETGARRQENRWDPTENEQVVPEEKEVSRRLYDDPMFKLEHSMDDKKKAKSKDTTLNAIIANNEQFKDDYAINSSLRAAFRVSILFLQLRPQ
;
A
#
# COMPACT_ATOMS: atom_id res chain seq x y z
N MET A 1 -37.96 10.83 5.63
CA MET A 1 -36.55 10.38 5.75
C MET A 1 -36.38 10.07 7.21
N ASP A 2 -36.42 8.79 7.55
CA ASP A 2 -36.40 8.36 8.94
C ASP A 2 -34.96 8.33 9.43
N ASN A 3 -34.72 9.01 10.55
CA ASN A 3 -33.40 9.13 11.13
C ASN A 3 -33.19 7.88 12.00
N LEU A 4 -32.51 6.85 11.47
CA LEU A 4 -32.17 5.60 12.20
C LEU A 4 -31.09 5.85 13.27
N THR A 5 -31.35 6.77 14.20
CA THR A 5 -30.40 7.13 15.25
C THR A 5 -31.04 6.86 16.61
N TYR A 6 -30.51 5.88 17.34
CA TYR A 6 -30.92 5.60 18.72
C TYR A 6 -30.27 6.57 19.71
N ILE A 7 -31.01 6.92 20.76
CA ILE A 7 -30.55 7.80 21.85
C ILE A 7 -30.13 6.92 23.03
N VAL A 8 -29.00 7.24 23.67
CA VAL A 8 -28.51 6.52 24.85
C VAL A 8 -29.10 7.17 26.10
N GLU A 9 -29.92 6.45 26.87
CA GLU A 9 -30.71 7.03 27.96
C GLU A 9 -29.98 7.06 29.32
N THR A 10 -29.06 6.14 29.65
CA THR A 10 -28.21 6.28 30.87
C THR A 10 -27.01 5.31 30.89
N GLY A 11 -25.87 5.76 31.41
CA GLY A 11 -24.72 4.91 31.75
C GLY A 11 -23.69 4.63 30.64
N ALA A 12 -23.95 5.04 29.39
CA ALA A 12 -23.00 4.90 28.28
C ALA A 12 -22.83 6.22 27.52
N ARG A 13 -21.65 6.43 26.93
CA ARG A 13 -21.36 7.55 26.03
C ARG A 13 -21.08 6.98 24.64
N ARG A 14 -21.70 7.56 23.61
CA ARG A 14 -21.37 7.22 22.22
C ARG A 14 -19.94 7.67 21.92
N GLN A 15 -19.08 6.72 21.54
CA GLN A 15 -17.79 7.04 20.95
C GLN A 15 -18.05 7.41 19.49
N GLU A 16 -18.09 8.71 19.20
CA GLU A 16 -18.13 9.19 17.82
C GLU A 16 -16.72 9.06 17.23
N ASN A 17 -16.41 7.91 16.64
CA ASN A 17 -15.30 7.85 15.71
C ASN A 17 -15.81 8.32 14.35
N ARG A 18 -15.60 9.61 14.05
CA ARG A 18 -15.88 10.15 12.72
C ARG A 18 -14.72 9.75 11.84
N TRP A 19 -14.95 8.72 11.05
CA TRP A 19 -14.03 8.27 10.04
C TRP A 19 -13.68 9.43 9.09
N ASP A 20 -12.42 9.86 9.08
CA ASP A 20 -11.91 10.81 8.10
C ASP A 20 -11.41 10.02 6.87
N PRO A 21 -12.05 10.17 5.69
CA PRO A 21 -11.61 9.51 4.46
C PRO A 21 -10.15 9.83 4.09
N THR A 22 -9.59 10.91 4.63
CA THR A 22 -8.22 11.37 4.38
C THR A 22 -7.17 10.53 5.12
N GLU A 23 -7.53 9.92 6.26
CA GLU A 23 -6.60 9.14 7.08
C GLU A 23 -6.30 7.73 6.52
N ASN A 24 -7.01 7.31 5.46
CA ASN A 24 -7.03 5.92 5.04
C ASN A 24 -6.26 5.63 3.73
N GLU A 25 -5.41 6.56 3.30
CA GLU A 25 -4.65 6.50 2.03
C GLU A 25 -5.53 6.20 0.80
N GLN A 26 -6.85 6.42 0.92
CA GLN A 26 -7.79 6.15 -0.14
C GLN A 26 -7.64 7.24 -1.20
N VAL A 27 -7.67 6.85 -2.47
CA VAL A 27 -7.70 7.81 -3.58
C VAL A 27 -8.99 8.60 -3.48
N VAL A 28 -8.90 9.78 -2.88
CA VAL A 28 -10.01 10.74 -2.81
C VAL A 28 -10.39 11.06 -4.25
N PRO A 29 -11.66 10.85 -4.64
CA PRO A 29 -12.11 11.24 -5.97
C PRO A 29 -11.76 12.70 -6.22
N GLU A 30 -11.31 13.01 -7.44
CA GLU A 30 -11.01 14.39 -7.82
C GLU A 30 -12.18 15.31 -7.48
N GLU A 31 -11.84 16.55 -7.10
CA GLU A 31 -12.82 17.57 -6.77
C GLU A 31 -13.89 17.66 -7.87
N LYS A 32 -15.17 17.79 -7.48
CA LYS A 32 -16.31 17.74 -8.41
C LYS A 32 -16.21 18.77 -9.55
N GLU A 33 -15.39 19.79 -9.40
CA GLU A 33 -15.08 20.78 -10.43
C GLU A 33 -14.11 20.25 -11.49
N VAL A 34 -13.07 19.52 -11.09
CA VAL A 34 -12.08 18.93 -12.01
C VAL A 34 -12.76 17.87 -12.87
N SER A 35 -13.63 17.04 -12.29
CA SER A 35 -14.36 16.01 -13.05
C SER A 35 -15.31 16.61 -14.09
N ARG A 36 -15.98 17.73 -13.77
CA ARG A 36 -16.79 18.49 -14.75
C ARG A 36 -15.92 19.03 -15.88
N ARG A 37 -14.81 19.69 -15.54
CA ARG A 37 -13.90 20.26 -16.55
C ARG A 37 -13.28 19.20 -17.46
N LEU A 38 -13.01 18.00 -16.93
CA LEU A 38 -12.49 16.88 -17.71
C LEU A 38 -13.52 16.34 -18.72
N TYR A 39 -14.82 16.52 -18.45
CA TYR A 39 -15.90 16.14 -19.35
C TYR A 39 -16.22 17.24 -20.37
N ASP A 40 -16.30 18.50 -19.91
CA ASP A 40 -16.79 19.63 -20.70
C ASP A 40 -15.71 20.28 -21.59
N ASP A 41 -14.42 20.24 -21.20
CA ASP A 41 -13.33 20.91 -21.91
C ASP A 41 -12.35 19.90 -22.55
N PRO A 42 -12.36 19.74 -23.88
CA PRO A 42 -11.44 18.87 -24.60
C PRO A 42 -9.95 19.22 -24.44
N MET A 43 -9.63 20.51 -24.29
CA MET A 43 -8.25 20.97 -24.18
C MET A 43 -7.70 20.68 -22.79
N PHE A 44 -8.50 20.93 -21.75
CA PHE A 44 -8.18 20.56 -20.36
C PHE A 44 -7.94 19.05 -20.22
N LYS A 45 -8.81 18.23 -20.84
CA LYS A 45 -8.64 16.77 -20.88
C LYS A 45 -7.35 16.35 -21.58
N LEU A 46 -7.00 17.00 -22.69
CA LEU A 46 -5.78 16.69 -23.43
C LEU A 46 -4.54 16.92 -22.57
N GLU A 47 -4.44 18.09 -21.94
CA GLU A 47 -3.33 18.44 -21.05
C GLU A 47 -3.20 17.45 -19.87
N HIS A 48 -4.30 17.18 -19.17
CA HIS A 48 -4.32 16.24 -18.04
C HIS A 48 -3.90 14.84 -18.48
N SER A 49 -4.42 14.37 -19.62
CA SER A 49 -4.06 13.06 -20.16
C SER A 49 -2.57 12.96 -20.54
N MET A 50 -1.93 14.05 -20.95
CA MET A 50 -0.50 14.07 -21.26
C MET A 50 0.33 14.03 -19.99
N ASP A 51 -0.07 14.75 -18.94
CA ASP A 51 0.65 14.76 -17.67
C ASP A 51 0.53 13.43 -16.93
N ASP A 52 -0.62 12.78 -16.98
CA ASP A 52 -0.79 11.42 -16.44
C ASP A 52 0.08 10.41 -17.17
N LYS A 53 0.19 10.51 -18.50
CA LYS A 53 1.10 9.66 -19.30
C LYS A 53 2.57 9.92 -18.96
N LYS A 54 2.96 11.18 -18.72
CA LYS A 54 4.32 11.52 -18.27
C LYS A 54 4.62 10.92 -16.90
N LYS A 55 3.69 11.07 -15.95
CA LYS A 55 3.81 10.48 -14.59
C LYS A 55 3.86 8.95 -14.63
N ALA A 56 3.07 8.32 -15.50
CA ALA A 56 3.12 6.87 -15.69
C ALA A 56 4.49 6.44 -16.23
N LYS A 57 4.98 7.13 -17.27
CA LYS A 57 6.28 6.81 -17.89
C LYS A 57 7.46 7.03 -16.95
N SER A 58 7.43 8.05 -16.07
CA SER A 58 8.50 8.27 -15.10
C SER A 58 8.55 7.16 -14.04
N LYS A 59 7.39 6.67 -13.61
CA LYS A 59 7.30 5.57 -12.64
C LYS A 59 7.60 4.20 -13.26
N ASP A 60 7.41 4.03 -14.57
CA ASP A 60 7.64 2.78 -15.27
C ASP A 60 9.09 2.27 -15.11
N THR A 61 10.09 3.14 -15.22
CA THR A 61 11.50 2.77 -15.00
C THR A 61 11.73 2.27 -13.57
N THR A 62 11.15 2.93 -12.57
CA THR A 62 11.27 2.51 -11.17
C THR A 62 10.56 1.19 -10.90
N LEU A 63 9.38 0.98 -11.49
CA LEU A 63 8.64 -0.28 -11.39
C LEU A 63 9.41 -1.43 -12.01
N ASN A 64 9.94 -1.25 -13.22
CA ASN A 64 10.74 -2.26 -13.90
C ASN A 64 12.01 -2.62 -13.11
N ALA A 65 12.67 -1.64 -12.49
CA ALA A 65 13.80 -1.90 -11.60
C ALA A 65 13.41 -2.75 -10.38
N ILE A 66 12.26 -2.49 -9.76
CA ILE A 66 11.75 -3.29 -8.62
C ILE A 66 11.38 -4.70 -9.07
N ILE A 67 10.70 -4.84 -10.21
CA ILE A 67 10.31 -6.14 -10.78
C ILE A 67 11.54 -6.99 -11.07
N ALA A 68 12.57 -6.41 -11.68
CA ALA A 68 13.82 -7.11 -11.96
C ALA A 68 14.52 -7.61 -10.68
N ASN A 69 14.49 -6.83 -9.60
CA ASN A 69 15.03 -7.26 -8.31
C ASN A 69 14.19 -8.36 -7.65
N ASN A 70 12.86 -8.39 -7.85
CA ASN A 70 11.99 -9.43 -7.31
C ASN A 70 12.30 -10.83 -7.85
N GLU A 71 12.83 -10.95 -9.07
CA GLU A 71 13.24 -12.26 -9.60
C GLU A 71 14.37 -12.90 -8.77
N GLN A 72 15.22 -12.08 -8.15
CA GLN A 72 16.31 -12.54 -7.28
C GLN A 72 15.79 -13.17 -5.97
N PHE A 73 14.62 -12.73 -5.50
CA PHE A 73 13.99 -13.19 -4.26
C PHE A 73 13.05 -14.39 -4.46
N LYS A 74 13.00 -14.95 -5.67
CA LYS A 74 12.07 -16.04 -6.04
C LYS A 74 12.23 -17.29 -5.18
N ASP A 75 13.43 -17.50 -4.61
CA ASP A 75 13.72 -18.66 -3.75
C ASP A 75 14.32 -18.26 -2.39
N ASP A 76 13.84 -17.15 -1.82
CA ASP A 76 14.21 -16.71 -0.47
C ASP A 76 13.99 -17.79 0.58
N TYR A 77 12.98 -18.62 0.38
CA TYR A 77 12.70 -19.72 1.29
C TYR A 77 13.80 -20.78 1.29
N ALA A 78 14.25 -21.29 0.13
CA ALA A 78 15.30 -22.31 0.12
C ALA A 78 16.64 -21.75 0.58
N ILE A 79 16.98 -20.51 0.19
CA ILE A 79 18.21 -19.83 0.64
C ILE A 79 18.20 -19.67 2.17
N ASN A 80 17.12 -19.15 2.75
CA ASN A 80 17.01 -19.00 4.20
C ASN A 80 16.95 -20.33 4.94
N SER A 81 16.30 -21.35 4.35
CA SER A 81 16.24 -22.69 4.92
C SER A 81 17.63 -23.34 4.99
N SER A 82 18.40 -23.29 3.89
CA SER A 82 19.78 -23.80 3.85
C SER A 82 20.70 -23.08 4.82
N LEU A 83 20.61 -21.74 4.90
CA LEU A 83 21.36 -20.93 5.84
C LEU A 83 21.06 -21.31 7.30
N ARG A 84 19.78 -21.48 7.65
CA ARG A 84 19.35 -21.93 8.99
C ARG A 84 19.84 -23.34 9.30
N ALA A 85 19.85 -24.24 8.32
CA ALA A 85 20.38 -25.59 8.50
C ALA A 85 21.88 -25.56 8.82
N ALA A 86 22.67 -24.75 8.09
CA ALA A 86 24.10 -24.57 8.35
C ALA A 86 24.37 -23.99 9.75
N PHE A 87 23.59 -22.99 10.17
CA PHE A 87 23.71 -22.42 11.52
C PHE A 87 23.37 -23.42 12.63
N ARG A 88 22.40 -24.32 12.42
CA ARG A 88 22.09 -25.36 13.42
C ARG A 88 23.27 -26.31 13.63
N VAL A 89 23.96 -26.68 12.56
CA VAL A 89 25.15 -27.56 12.62
C VAL A 89 26.30 -26.85 13.32
N SER A 90 26.55 -25.58 13.01
CA SER A 90 27.65 -24.83 13.64
C SER A 90 27.40 -24.56 15.12
N ILE A 91 26.15 -24.27 15.51
CA ILE A 91 25.76 -24.13 16.92
C ILE A 91 25.94 -25.46 17.66
N LEU A 92 25.47 -26.57 17.08
CA LEU A 92 25.63 -27.90 17.68
C LEU A 92 27.11 -28.28 17.85
N PHE A 93 27.93 -27.99 16.84
CA PHE A 93 29.38 -28.21 16.89
C PHE A 93 30.05 -27.35 17.98
N LEU A 94 29.64 -26.10 18.15
CA LEU A 94 30.15 -25.22 19.21
C LEU A 94 29.78 -25.73 20.61
N GLN A 95 28.57 -26.29 20.76
CA GLN A 95 28.08 -26.85 22.02
C GLN A 95 28.75 -28.19 22.39
N LEU A 96 29.27 -28.93 21.40
CA LEU A 96 29.92 -30.23 21.60
C LEU A 96 31.45 -30.15 21.73
N ARG A 97 32.03 -28.94 21.76
CA ARG A 97 33.47 -28.76 21.88
C ARG A 97 33.94 -29.07 23.31
N PRO A 98 34.82 -30.07 23.55
CA PRO A 98 35.39 -30.28 24.88
C PRO A 98 36.37 -29.15 25.22
N GLN A 99 36.37 -28.76 26.50
CA GLN A 99 37.24 -27.73 27.11
C GLN A 99 38.70 -28.16 27.13
#